data_AF-A0A3P3QAH2-F1
#
_entry.id   AF-A0A3P3QAH2-F1
#
_cell.length_a   1.000
_cell.length_b   1.000
_cell.length_c   1.000
_cell.angle_alpha   90.00
_cell.angle_beta   90.00
_cell.angle_gamma   90.00
#
_symmetry.space_group_name_H-M   'P 1'
#
loop_
_entity.id
_entity.type
_entity.pdbx_description
1 polymer ?
#
loop_
_entity_poly.entity_id
_entity_poly.type
_entity_poly.pdbx_seq_one_letter_code
_entity_poly.pdbx_strand_id
1 'polypeptide(L)'
;MKGFFELAEEKGLERGIELGRTEGIEKGIELGRTEGLELGRTEGREEGADMVSELNTILAREGNLEKIIKANTDKVYRHELLKKYRLLK
;
A
#
# COMPACT_ATOMS: atom_id res chain seq x y z
N MET A 1 8.93 -45.73 32.50
CA MET A 1 9.97 -45.13 31.65
C MET A 1 9.36 -45.08 30.25
N LYS A 2 9.19 -43.91 29.64
CA LYS A 2 8.69 -43.83 28.25
C LYS A 2 9.67 -44.58 27.35
N GLY A 3 9.15 -45.32 26.37
CA GLY A 3 9.94 -46.03 25.38
C GLY A 3 10.62 -45.07 24.40
N PHE A 4 11.71 -45.51 23.77
CA PHE A 4 12.43 -44.72 22.75
C PHE A 4 11.50 -44.22 21.62
N PHE A 5 10.56 -45.07 21.19
CA PHE A 5 9.60 -44.74 20.12
C PHE A 5 8.60 -43.65 20.54
N GLU A 6 8.05 -43.72 21.75
CA GLU A 6 7.12 -42.71 22.27
C GLU A 6 7.80 -41.33 22.35
N LEU A 7 9.08 -41.30 22.75
CA LEU A 7 9.87 -40.06 22.81
C LEU A 7 10.17 -39.50 21.42
N ALA A 8 10.38 -40.36 20.42
CA ALA A 8 10.61 -39.95 19.04
C ALA A 8 9.34 -39.37 18.40
N GLU A 9 8.17 -40.00 18.63
CA GLU A 9 6.88 -39.51 18.16
C GLU A 9 6.51 -38.17 18.78
N GLU A 10 6.68 -38.01 20.10
CA GLU A 10 6.42 -36.76 20.81
C GLU A 10 7.25 -35.60 20.25
N LYS A 11 8.55 -35.84 20.03
CA LYS A 11 9.45 -34.85 19.42
C LYS A 11 9.11 -34.56 17.95
N GLY A 12 8.68 -35.57 17.20
CA GLY A 12 8.23 -35.40 15.82
C GLY A 12 7.00 -34.52 15.72
N LEU A 13 6.02 -34.76 16.60
CA LEU A 13 4.79 -33.97 16.68
C LEU A 13 5.07 -32.53 17.11
N GLU A 14 5.89 -32.34 18.15
CA GLU A 14 6.28 -31.00 18.63
C GLU A 14 6.95 -30.19 17.52
N ARG A 15 7.91 -30.78 16.80
CA ARG A 15 8.55 -30.13 15.64
C ARG A 15 7.57 -29.83 14.52
N GLY A 16 6.66 -30.76 14.21
CA GLY A 16 5.65 -30.55 13.17
C GLY A 16 4.74 -29.37 13.49
N ILE A 17 4.31 -29.24 14.75
CA ILE A 17 3.49 -28.11 15.22
C ILE A 17 4.29 -26.81 15.17
N GLU A 18 5.54 -26.82 15.66
CA GLU A 18 6.40 -25.64 15.67
C GLU A 18 6.67 -25.12 14.26
N LEU A 19 7.01 -26.01 13.32
CA LEU A 19 7.23 -25.68 11.91
C LEU A 19 5.95 -25.15 11.27
N GLY A 20 4.83 -25.84 11.42
CA GLY A 20 3.55 -25.42 10.86
C GLY A 20 3.10 -24.05 11.38
N ARG A 21 3.31 -23.77 12.67
CA ARG A 21 3.01 -22.47 13.26
C ARG A 21 3.92 -21.38 12.71
N THR A 22 5.22 -21.64 12.61
CA THR A 22 6.21 -20.67 12.13
C THR A 22 5.96 -20.32 10.67
N GLU A 23 5.83 -21.33 9.80
CA GLU A 23 5.54 -21.11 8.38
C GLU A 23 4.20 -20.41 8.17
N GLY A 24 3.17 -20.75 8.95
CA GLY A 24 1.86 -20.13 8.86
C GLY A 24 1.90 -18.63 9.19
N ILE A 25 2.63 -18.26 10.25
CA ILE A 25 2.82 -16.85 10.64
C ILE A 25 3.62 -16.09 9.57
N GLU A 26 4.73 -16.66 9.10
CA GLU A 26 5.59 -16.03 8.10
C GLU A 26 4.82 -15.78 6.80
N LYS A 27 4.12 -16.79 6.27
CA LYS A 27 3.30 -16.67 5.06
C LYS A 27 2.18 -15.65 5.24
N GLY A 28 1.52 -15.65 6.41
CA GLY A 28 0.47 -14.68 6.72
C GLY A 28 0.96 -13.24 6.72
N ILE A 29 2.13 -12.98 7.32
CA ILE A 29 2.76 -11.65 7.33
C ILE A 29 3.18 -11.22 5.92
N GLU A 30 3.80 -12.13 5.17
CA GLU A 30 4.26 -11.84 3.81
C GLU A 30 3.11 -11.48 2.88
N LEU A 31 2.04 -12.27 2.88
CA LEU A 31 0.84 -12.03 2.08
C LEU A 31 0.18 -10.71 2.48
N GLY A 32 -0.10 -10.51 3.77
CA GLY A 32 -0.76 -9.29 4.24
C GLY A 32 0.03 -8.01 3.93
N ARG A 33 1.37 -8.07 4.02
CA ARG A 33 2.23 -6.93 3.64
C ARG A 33 2.19 -6.67 2.13
N THR A 34 2.27 -7.73 1.32
CA THR A 34 2.31 -7.60 -0.14
C THR A 34 0.98 -7.07 -0.67
N GLU A 35 -0.13 -7.69 -0.28
CA GLU A 35 -1.47 -7.26 -0.69
C GLU A 35 -1.77 -5.84 -0.20
N GLY A 36 -1.46 -5.53 1.06
CA GLY A 36 -1.68 -4.19 1.60
C GLY A 36 -0.87 -3.10 0.90
N LEU A 37 0.39 -3.38 0.53
CA LEU A 37 1.22 -2.45 -0.22
C LEU A 37 0.72 -2.26 -1.66
N GLU A 38 0.35 -3.35 -2.34
CA GLU A 38 -0.16 -3.28 -3.71
C GLU A 38 -1.48 -2.53 -3.80
N LEU A 39 -2.41 -2.83 -2.89
CA LEU A 39 -3.70 -2.15 -2.82
C LEU A 39 -3.50 -0.66 -2.52
N GLY A 40 -2.75 -0.33 -1.47
CA GLY A 40 -2.51 1.07 -1.09
C GLY A 40 -1.78 1.87 -2.18
N ARG A 41 -0.87 1.25 -2.94
CA ARG A 41 -0.24 1.90 -4.10
C ARG A 41 -1.22 2.14 -5.24
N THR A 42 -2.10 1.18 -5.49
CA THR A 42 -3.06 1.25 -6.60
C THR A 42 -4.10 2.32 -6.31
N GLU A 43 -4.74 2.24 -5.15
CA GLU A 43 -5.72 3.23 -4.69
C GLU A 43 -5.11 4.62 -4.60
N GLY A 44 -3.94 4.78 -3.97
CA GLY A 44 -3.28 6.08 -3.86
C GLY A 44 -2.86 6.68 -5.20
N ARG A 45 -2.57 5.84 -6.21
CA ARG A 45 -2.27 6.31 -7.57
C ARG A 45 -3.53 6.75 -8.31
N GLU A 46 -4.62 6.02 -8.16
CA GLU A 46 -5.92 6.35 -8.76
C GLU A 46 -6.47 7.65 -8.17
N GLU A 47 -6.52 7.76 -6.84
CA GLU A 47 -6.92 8.99 -6.14
C GLU A 47 -6.02 10.17 -6.53
N GLY A 48 -4.70 9.93 -6.64
CA GLY A 48 -3.75 10.92 -7.13
C GLY A 48 -4.04 11.41 -8.55
N ALA A 49 -4.42 10.51 -9.45
CA ALA A 49 -4.77 10.86 -10.83
C ALA A 49 -6.08 11.65 -10.89
N ASP A 50 -7.09 11.27 -10.11
CA ASP A 50 -8.37 11.96 -10.03
C ASP A 50 -8.21 13.40 -9.52
N MET A 51 -7.45 13.59 -8.45
CA MET A 51 -7.14 14.92 -7.92
C MET A 51 -6.46 15.83 -8.97
N VAL A 52 -5.52 15.29 -9.75
CA VAL A 52 -4.84 16.06 -10.80
C VAL A 52 -5.77 16.36 -11.97
N SER A 53 -6.64 15.42 -12.34
CA SER A 53 -7.64 15.63 -13.39
C SER A 53 -8.64 16.73 -13.02
N GLU A 54 -9.12 16.73 -11.78
CA GLU A 54 -10.02 17.76 -11.26
C GLU A 54 -9.32 19.12 -11.21
N LEU A 55 -8.06 19.17 -10.74
CA LEU A 55 -7.25 20.38 -10.77
C LEU A 55 -7.12 20.92 -12.20
N ASN A 56 -6.81 20.07 -13.18
CA ASN A 56 -6.68 20.49 -14.58
C ASN A 56 -7.99 21.07 -15.12
N THR A 57 -9.14 20.51 -14.74
CA THR A 57 -10.46 21.03 -15.13
C THR A 57 -10.70 22.43 -14.56
N ILE A 58 -10.35 22.66 -13.28
CA ILE A 58 -10.47 23.97 -12.63
C ILE A 58 -9.56 24.99 -13.34
N LEU A 59 -8.29 24.65 -13.54
CA LEU A 59 -7.31 25.55 -14.15
C LEU A 59 -7.62 25.86 -15.62
N ALA A 60 -8.17 24.89 -16.37
CA ALA A 60 -8.64 25.10 -17.73
C ALA A 60 -9.80 26.10 -17.78
N ARG A 61 -10.75 26.02 -16.84
CA ARG A 61 -11.84 27.00 -16.72
C ARG A 61 -11.37 28.40 -16.35
N GLU A 62 -10.26 28.51 -15.61
CA GLU A 62 -9.61 29.79 -15.32
C GLU A 62 -8.90 30.40 -16.55
N GLY A 63 -8.69 29.63 -17.61
CA GLY A 63 -8.09 30.11 -18.86
C GLY A 63 -6.60 30.45 -18.77
N ASN A 64 -5.90 30.01 -17.71
CA ASN A 64 -4.49 30.32 -17.50
C ASN A 64 -3.59 29.12 -17.83
N LEU A 65 -3.10 29.07 -19.07
CA LEU A 65 -2.26 27.98 -19.56
C LEU A 65 -0.92 27.87 -18.81
N GLU A 66 -0.30 29.00 -18.44
CA GLU A 66 0.97 29.00 -17.69
C GLU A 66 0.80 28.30 -16.33
N LYS A 67 -0.33 28.55 -15.67
CA LYS A 67 -0.67 27.92 -14.40
C LYS A 67 -0.85 26.42 -14.53
N ILE A 68 -1.48 25.95 -15.61
CA ILE A 68 -1.61 24.52 -15.93
C ILE A 68 -0.24 23.89 -16.15
N ILE A 69 0.61 24.49 -16.99
CA ILE A 69 1.96 23.98 -17.29
C ILE A 69 2.79 23.91 -16.00
N LYS A 70 2.75 24.96 -15.17
CA LYS A 70 3.46 24.99 -13.90
C LYS A 70 2.93 23.92 -12.94
N ALA A 71 1.62 23.73 -12.84
CA ALA A 71 1.05 22.67 -12.00
C ALA A 71 1.47 21.26 -12.47
N ASN A 72 1.65 21.04 -13.77
CA ASN A 72 2.08 19.74 -14.29
C ASN A 72 3.57 19.47 -14.09
N THR A 73 4.41 20.50 -14.06
CA THR A 73 5.89 20.38 -13.99
C THR A 73 6.47 20.60 -12.60
N ASP A 74 5.80 21.37 -11.74
CA ASP A 74 6.22 21.68 -10.37
C ASP A 74 5.31 21.00 -9.35
N LYS A 75 5.84 19.98 -8.68
CA LYS A 75 5.10 19.21 -7.67
C LYS A 75 4.70 20.05 -6.45
N VAL A 76 5.52 21.02 -6.04
CA VAL A 76 5.25 21.85 -4.86
C VAL A 76 4.13 22.83 -5.21
N TYR A 77 4.22 23.45 -6.38
CA TYR A 77 3.16 24.32 -6.88
C TYR A 77 1.83 23.58 -7.03
N ARG A 78 1.87 22.36 -7.60
CA ARG A 78 0.69 21.49 -7.69
C ARG A 78 0.09 21.19 -6.32
N HIS A 79 0.92 20.82 -5.34
CA HIS A 79 0.47 20.51 -3.98
C HIS A 79 -0.23 21.69 -3.32
N GLU A 80 0.32 22.89 -3.46
CA GLU A 80 -0.29 24.11 -2.92
C GLU A 80 -1.61 24.45 -3.62
N LEU A 81 -1.73 24.22 -4.93
CA LEU A 81 -3.00 24.37 -5.63
C LEU A 81 -4.02 23.31 -5.20
N LEU A 82 -3.62 22.04 -5.08
CA LEU A 82 -4.51 20.98 -4.60
C LEU A 82 -5.08 21.32 -3.22
N LYS A 83 -4.27 21.86 -2.30
CA LYS A 83 -4.76 22.37 -1.01
C LYS A 83 -5.70 23.56 -1.18
N LYS A 84 -5.30 24.55 -1.99
CA LYS A 84 -6.07 25.78 -2.23
C LYS A 84 -7.49 25.47 -2.74
N TYR A 85 -7.61 24.51 -3.65
CA TYR A 85 -8.89 24.05 -4.20
C TYR A 85 -9.55 22.94 -3.37
N ARG A 86 -8.97 22.57 -2.21
CA ARG A 86 -9.50 21.55 -1.29
C ARG A 86 -9.67 20.16 -1.94
N LEU A 87 -8.77 19.83 -2.86
CA LEU A 87 -8.72 18.54 -3.55
C LEU A 87 -7.93 17.51 -2.73
N LEU A 88 -6.95 17.96 -1.92
CA LEU A 88 -6.29 17.11 -0.93
C LEU A 88 -7.19 16.98 0.31
N LYS A 89 -7.55 15.73 0.63
CA LYS A 89 -8.27 15.34 1.84
C LYS A 89 -7.35 15.26 3.06
#